data_AF-A0A7G8ZMA2-F1
#
_entry.id   AF-A0A7G8ZMA2-F1
#
_cell.length_a   1.000
_cell.length_b   1.000
_cell.length_c   1.000
_cell.angle_alpha   90.00
_cell.angle_beta   90.00
_cell.angle_gamma   90.00
#
_symmetry.space_group_name_H-M   'P 1'
#
loop_
_entity.id
_entity.type
_entity.pdbx_description
1 polymer ?
#
loop_
_entity_poly.entity_id
_entity_poly.type
_entity_poly.pdbx_seq_one_letter_code
_entity_poly.pdbx_strand_id
1 'polypeptide(L)'
;MSRSRRLVDIVRELKKAAPGALTAHQIAEHFSVSERTIYRDMAKLIDSGVPIEGEAGLGYWLAPDDGPPPVSLTWRQAQILWRGARLIALTAEEEFAQDAVKAQTQLTTILGGQRVSRLESHPILSLTDNLRPAPAVLAAFNRAMERGTGIRVTYVDLQEDDRIIEGTPVGITPVGEMRILTLSAPDGLVHLRAERVRKLTLRA
;
A
#
# COMPACT_ATOMS: atom_id res chain seq x y z
N MET A 1 -13.28 2.20 38.45
CA MET A 1 -12.40 2.02 37.27
C MET A 1 -11.71 3.34 36.93
N SER A 2 -10.43 3.33 36.53
CA SER A 2 -9.74 4.56 36.11
C SER A 2 -10.28 5.07 34.77
N ARG A 3 -10.25 6.40 34.57
CA ARG A 3 -10.74 7.00 33.32
C ARG A 3 -9.99 6.50 32.09
N SER A 4 -8.66 6.43 32.16
CA SER A 4 -7.84 5.99 31.02
C SER A 4 -8.14 4.55 30.61
N ARG A 5 -8.38 3.65 31.58
CA ARG A 5 -8.79 2.27 31.30
C ARG A 5 -10.17 2.23 30.62
N ARG A 6 -11.12 3.03 31.11
CA ARG A 6 -12.45 3.15 30.48
C ARG A 6 -12.38 3.57 29.02
N LEU A 7 -11.55 4.56 28.68
CA LEU A 7 -11.42 5.02 27.30
C LEU A 7 -10.93 3.91 26.36
N VAL A 8 -9.93 3.15 26.78
CA VAL A 8 -9.41 2.00 26.02
C VAL A 8 -10.48 0.92 25.86
N ASP A 9 -11.23 0.64 26.94
CA ASP A 9 -12.26 -0.40 26.91
C ASP A 9 -13.48 0.03 26.08
N ILE A 10 -13.88 1.31 26.09
CA ILE A 10 -14.94 1.85 25.21
C ILE A 10 -14.60 1.61 23.73
N VAL A 11 -13.36 1.92 23.32
CA VAL A 11 -12.93 1.67 21.92
C VAL A 11 -13.01 0.18 21.58
N ARG A 12 -12.68 -0.70 22.53
CA ARG A 12 -12.77 -2.15 22.32
C ARG A 12 -14.21 -2.61 22.12
N GLU A 13 -15.17 -2.07 22.89
CA GLU A 13 -16.58 -2.40 22.71
C GLU A 13 -17.13 -1.89 21.38
N LEU A 14 -16.75 -0.68 20.95
CA LEU A 14 -17.11 -0.19 19.62
C LEU A 14 -16.52 -1.06 18.49
N LYS A 15 -15.28 -1.55 18.64
CA LYS A 15 -14.67 -2.49 17.67
C LYS A 15 -15.42 -3.82 17.59
N LYS A 16 -15.91 -4.34 18.72
CA LYS A 16 -16.68 -5.59 18.74
C LYS A 16 -18.06 -5.41 18.12
N ALA A 17 -18.66 -4.23 18.29
CA ALA A 17 -19.97 -3.91 17.73
C ALA A 17 -19.93 -3.61 16.24
N ALA A 18 -18.76 -3.24 15.68
CA ALA A 18 -18.61 -2.90 14.27
C ALA A 18 -19.12 -4.02 13.34
N PRO A 19 -19.86 -3.68 12.26
CA PRO A 19 -20.15 -2.32 11.76
C PRO A 19 -21.35 -1.62 12.44
N GLY A 20 -21.93 -2.22 13.49
CA GLY A 20 -23.04 -1.65 14.25
C GLY A 20 -22.63 -0.53 15.23
N ALA A 21 -23.66 0.15 15.75
CA ALA A 21 -23.51 1.24 16.72
C ALA A 21 -23.91 0.81 18.14
N LEU A 22 -23.32 1.45 19.14
CA LEU A 22 -23.69 1.34 20.55
C LEU A 22 -24.21 2.68 21.06
N THR A 23 -25.39 2.68 21.64
CA THR A 23 -25.98 3.89 22.25
C THR A 23 -25.20 4.34 23.49
N ALA A 24 -25.26 5.64 23.81
CA ALA A 24 -24.68 6.17 25.04
C ALA A 24 -25.18 5.41 26.28
N HIS A 25 -26.46 5.03 26.26
CA HIS A 25 -27.12 4.25 27.31
C HIS A 25 -26.48 2.86 27.49
N GLN A 26 -26.35 2.08 26.41
CA GLN A 26 -25.72 0.75 26.46
C GLN A 26 -24.29 0.80 26.99
N ILE A 27 -23.51 1.81 26.56
CA ILE A 27 -22.14 2.00 27.01
C ILE A 27 -22.13 2.42 28.50
N ALA A 28 -23.05 3.30 28.90
CA ALA A 28 -23.19 3.78 30.27
C ALA A 28 -23.54 2.62 31.24
N GLU A 29 -24.49 1.77 30.87
CA GLU A 29 -24.84 0.57 31.64
C GLU A 29 -23.65 -0.39 31.75
N HIS A 30 -23.00 -0.71 30.62
CA HIS A 30 -21.87 -1.65 30.59
C HIS A 30 -20.72 -1.23 31.51
N PHE A 31 -20.41 0.06 31.55
CA PHE A 31 -19.32 0.60 32.39
C PHE A 31 -19.80 1.12 33.75
N SER A 32 -21.09 1.01 34.06
CA SER A 32 -21.73 1.52 35.29
C SER A 32 -21.41 3.00 35.56
N VAL A 33 -21.59 3.85 34.55
CA VAL A 33 -21.40 5.30 34.63
C VAL A 33 -22.62 6.03 34.06
N SER A 34 -22.69 7.35 34.22
CA SER A 34 -23.76 8.14 33.60
C SER A 34 -23.53 8.37 32.10
N GLU A 35 -24.59 8.56 31.33
CA GLU A 35 -24.51 8.94 29.91
C GLU A 35 -23.73 10.25 29.72
N ARG A 36 -23.86 11.22 30.64
CA ARG A 36 -23.02 12.44 30.67
C ARG A 36 -21.52 12.12 30.73
N THR A 37 -21.13 11.04 31.41
CA THR A 37 -19.73 10.59 31.45
C THR A 37 -19.32 9.99 30.11
N ILE A 38 -20.19 9.20 29.47
CA ILE A 38 -19.95 8.64 28.14
C ILE A 38 -19.80 9.75 27.10
N TYR A 39 -20.71 10.74 27.07
CA TYR A 39 -20.60 11.89 26.16
C TYR A 39 -19.25 12.60 26.27
N ARG A 40 -18.79 12.85 27.50
CA ARG A 40 -17.49 13.50 27.74
C ARG A 40 -16.31 12.60 27.38
N ASP A 41 -16.45 11.29 27.51
CA ASP A 41 -15.40 10.33 27.16
C ASP A 41 -15.33 10.12 25.64
N MET A 42 -16.46 10.12 24.92
CA MET A 42 -16.50 10.15 23.45
C MET A 42 -15.85 11.40 22.89
N ALA A 43 -16.18 12.58 23.43
CA ALA A 43 -15.53 13.82 23.02
C ALA A 43 -14.01 13.76 23.17
N LYS A 44 -13.50 13.13 24.25
CA LYS A 44 -12.05 12.93 24.42
C LYS A 44 -11.44 11.93 23.44
N LEU A 45 -12.15 10.86 23.12
CA LEU A 45 -11.67 9.87 22.15
C LEU A 45 -11.57 10.48 20.75
N ILE A 46 -12.59 11.25 20.36
CA ILE A 46 -12.61 11.99 19.08
C ILE A 46 -11.47 13.01 19.03
N ASP A 47 -11.29 13.81 20.09
CA ASP A 47 -10.20 14.78 20.20
C ASP A 47 -8.80 14.13 20.17
N SER A 48 -8.69 12.87 20.62
CA SER A 48 -7.47 12.08 20.52
C SER A 48 -7.25 11.38 19.17
N GLY A 49 -8.13 11.60 18.19
CA GLY A 49 -8.02 11.06 16.83
C GLY A 49 -8.57 9.65 16.64
N VAL A 50 -9.38 9.13 17.57
CA VAL A 50 -10.10 7.87 17.35
C VAL A 50 -11.25 8.15 16.38
N PRO A 51 -11.40 7.40 15.26
CA PRO A 51 -12.43 7.65 14.25
C PRO A 51 -13.80 7.17 14.72
N ILE A 52 -14.37 7.87 15.71
CA ILE A 52 -15.69 7.60 16.26
C ILE A 52 -16.67 8.60 15.66
N GLU A 53 -17.72 8.08 15.06
CA GLU A 53 -18.90 8.86 14.67
C GLU A 53 -20.04 8.60 15.64
N GLY A 54 -20.99 9.51 15.69
CA GLY A 54 -22.20 9.31 16.47
C GLY A 54 -23.33 10.23 16.07
N GLU A 55 -24.54 9.68 16.12
CA GLU A 55 -25.78 10.37 15.80
C GLU A 55 -26.79 10.16 16.92
N ALA A 56 -27.52 11.23 17.26
CA ALA A 56 -28.54 11.18 18.30
C ALA A 56 -29.64 10.16 17.93
N GLY A 57 -29.88 9.19 18.81
CA GLY A 57 -30.84 8.11 18.57
C GLY A 57 -30.24 6.86 17.92
N LEU A 58 -29.10 6.96 17.21
CA LEU A 58 -28.39 5.79 16.66
C LEU A 58 -27.24 5.31 17.55
N GLY A 59 -26.59 6.22 18.28
CA GLY A 59 -25.45 5.91 19.14
C GLY A 59 -24.11 6.23 18.49
N TYR A 60 -23.07 5.49 18.88
CA TYR A 60 -21.69 5.67 18.45
C TYR A 60 -21.19 4.44 17.70
N TRP A 61 -20.46 4.64 16.62
CA TRP A 61 -19.77 3.58 15.87
C TRP A 61 -18.36 4.02 15.51
N LEU A 62 -17.51 3.07 15.14
CA LEU A 62 -16.25 3.41 14.51
C LEU A 62 -16.53 3.69 13.03
N ALA A 63 -16.15 4.88 12.57
CA ALA A 63 -16.18 5.20 11.16
C ALA A 63 -15.39 4.12 10.39
N PRO A 64 -15.88 3.67 9.22
CA PRO A 64 -15.11 2.79 8.36
C PRO A 64 -13.75 3.41 8.11
N ASP A 65 -12.70 2.75 8.58
CA ASP A 65 -11.34 3.11 8.20
C ASP A 65 -11.11 2.48 6.83
N ASP A 66 -11.21 3.29 5.76
CA ASP A 66 -10.81 2.88 4.41
C ASP A 66 -9.28 2.66 4.33
N GLY A 67 -8.54 2.98 5.41
CA GLY A 67 -7.13 2.71 5.58
C GLY A 67 -6.84 1.28 6.05
N PRO A 68 -5.63 0.76 5.75
CA PRO A 68 -5.21 -0.53 6.29
C PRO A 68 -5.20 -0.47 7.83
N PRO A 69 -5.58 -1.56 8.53
CA PRO A 69 -5.61 -1.58 9.98
C PRO A 69 -4.23 -1.25 10.58
N PRO A 70 -4.14 -0.74 11.81
CA PRO A 70 -2.87 -0.43 12.45
C PRO A 70 -1.93 -1.66 12.47
N VAL A 71 -0.81 -1.59 11.75
CA VAL A 71 0.18 -2.68 11.66
C VAL A 71 1.32 -2.43 12.65
N SER A 72 1.59 -3.40 13.52
CA SER A 72 2.80 -3.41 14.34
C SER A 72 3.95 -4.04 13.58
N LEU A 73 5.00 -3.28 13.31
CA LEU A 73 6.21 -3.76 12.67
C LEU A 73 7.34 -3.92 13.68
N THR A 74 8.04 -5.06 13.64
CA THR A 74 9.32 -5.20 14.31
C THR A 74 10.36 -4.26 13.66
N TRP A 75 11.42 -3.94 14.40
CA TRP A 75 12.51 -3.12 13.87
C TRP A 75 13.16 -3.70 12.59
N ARG A 76 13.25 -5.03 12.48
CA ARG A 76 13.79 -5.68 11.28
C ARG A 76 12.83 -5.57 10.09
N GLN A 77 11.53 -5.73 10.31
CA GLN A 77 10.53 -5.54 9.24
C GLN A 77 10.52 -4.10 8.72
N ALA A 78 10.58 -3.11 9.62
CA ALA A 78 10.69 -1.70 9.24
C ALA A 78 11.94 -1.40 8.39
N GLN A 79 13.09 -1.96 8.75
CA GLN A 79 14.32 -1.86 7.96
C GLN A 79 14.19 -2.45 6.57
N ILE A 80 13.57 -3.64 6.45
CA ILE A 80 13.36 -4.32 5.15
C ILE A 80 12.46 -3.46 4.26
N LEU A 81 11.33 -2.98 4.79
CA LEU A 81 10.39 -2.15 4.04
C LEU A 81 11.01 -0.82 3.62
N TRP A 82 11.74 -0.15 4.50
CA TRP A 82 12.46 1.08 4.18
C TRP A 82 13.44 0.90 3.02
N ARG A 83 14.23 -0.19 3.07
CA ARG A 83 15.22 -0.52 2.03
C ARG A 83 14.55 -0.89 0.71
N GLY A 84 13.48 -1.69 0.75
CA GLY A 84 12.71 -2.07 -0.43
C GLY A 84 12.09 -0.86 -1.11
N ALA A 85 11.43 0.01 -0.34
CA ALA A 85 10.86 1.24 -0.87
C ALA A 85 11.93 2.16 -1.47
N ARG A 86 13.12 2.27 -0.84
CA ARG A 86 14.24 3.03 -1.42
C ARG A 86 14.73 2.45 -2.74
N LEU A 87 14.83 1.12 -2.83
CA LEU A 87 15.24 0.44 -4.05
C LEU A 87 14.22 0.66 -5.18
N ILE A 88 12.93 0.55 -4.88
CA ILE A 88 11.85 0.80 -5.86
C ILE A 88 11.89 2.25 -6.32
N ALA A 89 12.05 3.21 -5.40
CA ALA A 89 12.17 4.63 -5.74
C ALA A 89 13.33 4.93 -6.71
N LEU A 90 14.38 4.11 -6.72
CA LEU A 90 15.55 4.27 -7.59
C LEU A 90 15.47 3.45 -8.88
N THR A 91 14.62 2.43 -8.97
CA THR A 91 14.68 1.43 -10.04
C THR A 91 13.36 1.21 -10.77
N ALA A 92 12.23 1.63 -10.21
CA ALA A 92 10.94 1.50 -10.86
C ALA A 92 10.68 2.65 -11.85
N GLU A 93 9.61 2.49 -12.62
CA GLU A 93 8.99 3.55 -13.39
C GLU A 93 8.45 4.68 -12.49
N GLU A 94 8.25 5.86 -13.08
CA GLU A 94 7.92 7.11 -12.38
C GLU A 94 6.78 6.98 -11.35
N GLU A 95 5.65 6.38 -11.74
CA GLU A 95 4.46 6.25 -10.89
C GLU A 95 4.77 5.40 -9.64
N PHE A 96 5.37 4.23 -9.82
CA PHE A 96 5.79 3.35 -8.73
C PHE A 96 6.92 3.96 -7.88
N ALA A 97 7.83 4.70 -8.49
CA ALA A 97 8.90 5.38 -7.79
C ALA A 97 8.33 6.47 -6.86
N GLN A 98 7.36 7.25 -7.34
CA GLN A 98 6.66 8.25 -6.52
C GLN A 98 5.90 7.61 -5.35
N ASP A 99 5.19 6.51 -5.60
CA ASP A 99 4.46 5.80 -4.55
C ASP A 99 5.40 5.16 -3.53
N ALA A 100 6.58 4.70 -3.94
CA ALA A 100 7.61 4.24 -3.02
C ALA A 100 8.14 5.37 -2.12
N VAL A 101 8.32 6.58 -2.64
CA VAL A 101 8.68 7.77 -1.85
C VAL A 101 7.57 8.12 -0.85
N LYS A 102 6.30 8.05 -1.25
CA LYS A 102 5.17 8.26 -0.34
C LYS A 102 5.14 7.20 0.76
N ALA A 103 5.35 5.93 0.42
CA ALA A 103 5.43 4.84 1.39
C ALA A 103 6.59 5.04 2.39
N GLN A 104 7.75 5.52 1.94
CA GLN A 104 8.83 5.90 2.84
C GLN A 104 8.43 7.02 3.80
N THR A 105 7.75 8.04 3.30
CA THR A 105 7.27 9.17 4.12
C THR A 105 6.30 8.69 5.21
N GLN A 106 5.42 7.75 4.88
CA GLN A 106 4.53 7.10 5.87
C GLN A 106 5.32 6.29 6.91
N LEU A 107 6.34 5.53 6.48
CA LEU A 107 7.23 4.81 7.42
C LEU A 107 7.96 5.77 8.36
N THR A 108 8.39 6.95 7.88
CA THR A 108 9.02 7.99 8.72
C THR A 108 8.09 8.43 9.85
N THR A 109 6.80 8.60 9.55
CA THR A 109 5.76 8.98 10.51
C THR A 109 5.54 7.90 11.58
N ILE A 110 5.57 6.62 11.18
CA ILE A 110 5.39 5.47 12.09
C ILE A 110 6.62 5.25 12.99
N LEU A 111 7.83 5.47 12.47
CA LEU A 111 9.07 5.11 13.16
C LEU A 111 9.58 6.20 14.11
N GLY A 112 9.33 7.47 13.81
CA GLY A 112 9.85 8.62 14.56
C GLY A 112 11.34 8.90 14.33
N GLY A 113 11.77 10.13 14.64
CA GLY A 113 13.05 10.70 14.19
C GLY A 113 14.31 9.87 14.50
N GLN A 114 14.49 9.39 15.74
CA GLN A 114 15.69 8.59 16.10
C GLN A 114 15.84 7.32 15.27
N ARG A 115 14.73 6.63 15.00
CA ARG A 115 14.72 5.39 14.22
C ARG A 115 14.97 5.68 12.75
N VAL A 116 14.43 6.77 12.21
CA VAL A 116 14.68 7.22 10.84
C VAL A 116 16.16 7.54 10.64
N SER A 117 16.78 8.33 11.52
CA SER A 117 18.21 8.65 11.41
C SER A 117 19.08 7.39 11.44
N ARG A 118 18.69 6.37 12.22
CA ARG A 118 19.37 5.06 12.22
C ARG A 118 19.19 4.29 10.91
N LEU A 119 18.07 4.46 10.20
CA LEU A 119 17.88 3.85 8.88
C LEU A 119 18.70 4.54 7.80
N GLU A 120 18.78 5.87 7.86
CA GLU A 120 19.55 6.69 6.92
C GLU A 120 21.06 6.51 7.07
N SER A 121 21.54 6.28 8.30
CA SER A 121 22.95 6.07 8.61
C SER A 121 23.52 4.75 8.09
N HIS A 122 22.66 3.81 7.66
CA HIS A 122 23.11 2.57 7.05
C HIS A 122 23.07 2.73 5.53
N PRO A 123 24.24 2.83 4.86
CA PRO A 123 24.27 2.91 3.42
C PRO A 123 23.57 1.67 2.86
N ILE A 124 22.50 1.90 2.11
CA ILE A 124 21.96 0.87 1.23
C ILE A 124 23.05 0.65 0.21
N LEU A 125 23.71 -0.50 0.34
CA LEU A 125 24.58 -1.15 -0.62
C LEU A 125 24.75 -0.41 -1.94
N SER A 126 26.02 -0.20 -2.31
CA SER A 126 26.66 0.01 -3.62
C SER A 126 25.97 -0.63 -4.85
N LEU A 127 24.66 -0.41 -5.01
CA LEU A 127 23.81 -0.92 -6.09
C LEU A 127 23.50 0.20 -7.07
N THR A 128 23.69 1.46 -6.67
CA THR A 128 23.36 2.67 -7.44
C THR A 128 24.23 2.89 -8.66
N ASP A 129 25.47 2.38 -8.67
CA ASP A 129 26.45 2.70 -9.72
C ASP A 129 26.07 2.09 -11.09
N ASN A 130 25.16 1.11 -11.10
CA ASN A 130 24.68 0.45 -12.32
C ASN A 130 23.14 0.50 -12.48
N LEU A 131 22.42 1.35 -11.74
CA LEU A 131 20.97 1.45 -11.87
C LEU A 131 20.61 2.15 -13.18
N ARG A 132 20.16 1.37 -14.16
CA ARG A 132 19.55 1.91 -15.37
C ARG A 132 18.09 2.29 -15.10
N PRO A 133 17.59 3.40 -15.66
CA PRO A 133 16.17 3.71 -15.64
C PRO A 133 15.34 2.54 -16.18
N ALA A 134 14.18 2.29 -15.56
CA ALA A 134 13.25 1.28 -16.04
C ALA A 134 12.82 1.58 -17.50
N PRO A 135 12.82 0.59 -18.41
CA PRO A 135 12.19 0.74 -19.72
C PRO A 135 10.77 1.32 -19.62
N ALA A 136 10.48 2.37 -20.40
CA ALA A 136 9.21 3.10 -20.32
C ALA A 136 7.95 2.23 -20.53
N VAL A 137 8.10 1.10 -21.23
CA VAL A 137 7.04 0.12 -21.47
C VAL A 137 6.49 -0.51 -20.18
N LEU A 138 7.29 -0.56 -19.12
CA LEU A 138 6.96 -1.28 -17.89
C LEU A 138 5.77 -0.67 -17.16
N ALA A 139 5.65 0.67 -17.16
CA ALA A 139 4.51 1.36 -16.58
C ALA A 139 3.18 0.92 -17.24
N ALA A 140 3.17 0.84 -18.58
CA ALA A 140 1.97 0.40 -19.31
C ALA A 140 1.69 -1.09 -19.10
N PHE A 141 2.73 -1.91 -18.96
CA PHE A 141 2.61 -3.34 -18.66
C PHE A 141 2.08 -3.60 -17.24
N ASN A 142 2.60 -2.90 -16.22
CA ASN A 142 2.13 -2.99 -14.83
C ASN A 142 0.66 -2.59 -14.70
N ARG A 143 0.28 -1.45 -15.31
CA ARG A 143 -1.15 -1.05 -15.35
C ARG A 143 -2.05 -2.09 -16.00
N ALA A 144 -1.56 -2.77 -17.04
CA ALA A 144 -2.31 -3.84 -17.68
C ALA A 144 -2.46 -5.07 -16.76
N MET A 145 -1.42 -5.43 -16.01
CA MET A 145 -1.49 -6.51 -15.00
C MET A 145 -2.47 -6.19 -13.88
N GLU A 146 -2.38 -4.99 -13.31
CA GLU A 146 -3.26 -4.54 -12.21
C GLU A 146 -4.73 -4.54 -12.61
N ARG A 147 -5.02 -4.17 -13.86
CA ARG A 147 -6.39 -4.12 -14.40
C ARG A 147 -6.84 -5.43 -15.03
N GLY A 148 -5.99 -6.47 -15.06
CA GLY A 148 -6.26 -7.73 -15.75
C GLY A 148 -6.58 -7.55 -17.24
N THR A 149 -6.03 -6.50 -17.88
CA THR A 149 -6.38 -6.09 -19.24
C THR A 149 -5.39 -6.67 -20.26
N GLY A 150 -5.89 -7.16 -21.39
CA GLY A 150 -5.05 -7.64 -22.49
C GLY A 150 -4.22 -6.52 -23.12
N ILE A 151 -3.11 -6.88 -23.77
CA ILE A 151 -2.22 -5.93 -24.43
C ILE A 151 -1.88 -6.35 -25.86
N ARG A 152 -1.53 -5.36 -26.68
CA ARG A 152 -0.90 -5.52 -27.99
C ARG A 152 0.48 -4.87 -27.94
N VAL A 153 1.50 -5.64 -28.32
CA VAL A 153 2.91 -5.26 -28.26
C VAL A 153 3.50 -5.28 -29.68
N THR A 154 4.12 -4.17 -30.08
CA THR A 154 5.01 -4.13 -31.25
C THR A 154 6.43 -4.40 -30.77
N TYR A 155 6.94 -5.57 -31.13
CA TYR A 155 8.22 -6.12 -30.65
C TYR A 155 9.20 -6.25 -31.80
N VAL A 156 10.47 -5.88 -31.58
CA VAL A 156 11.53 -6.07 -32.57
C VAL A 156 12.20 -7.42 -32.32
N ASP A 157 12.04 -8.34 -33.26
CA ASP A 157 12.67 -9.66 -33.18
C ASP A 157 14.18 -9.60 -33.41
N LEU A 158 14.89 -10.73 -33.30
CA LEU A 158 16.35 -10.76 -33.43
C LEU A 158 16.88 -10.42 -34.84
N GLN A 159 16.01 -10.40 -35.85
CA GLN A 159 16.33 -10.02 -37.23
C GLN A 159 16.05 -8.53 -37.50
N GLU A 160 15.69 -7.78 -36.45
CA GLU A 160 15.30 -6.36 -36.51
C GLU A 160 13.95 -6.10 -37.21
N ASP A 161 13.12 -7.15 -37.35
CA ASP A 161 11.77 -7.05 -37.90
C ASP A 161 10.72 -6.81 -36.81
N ASP A 162 9.73 -5.99 -37.14
CA ASP A 162 8.61 -5.71 -36.25
C ASP A 162 7.59 -6.87 -36.27
N ARG A 163 7.31 -7.41 -35.09
CA ARG A 163 6.26 -8.40 -34.85
C ARG A 163 5.20 -7.86 -33.92
N ILE A 164 3.94 -8.20 -34.20
CA ILE A 164 2.82 -7.88 -33.33
C ILE A 164 2.51 -9.10 -32.47
N ILE A 165 2.49 -8.90 -31.16
CA ILE A 165 2.21 -9.94 -30.18
C ILE A 165 1.04 -9.47 -29.32
N GLU A 166 0.03 -10.33 -29.17
CA GLU A 166 -1.14 -10.07 -28.35
C GLU A 166 -1.25 -11.11 -27.24
N GLY A 167 -1.66 -10.67 -26.06
CA GLY A 167 -1.86 -11.55 -24.93
C GLY A 167 -2.21 -10.82 -23.65
N THR A 168 -2.42 -11.57 -22.59
CA THR A 168 -2.66 -11.03 -21.24
C THR A 168 -1.33 -11.00 -20.50
N PRO A 169 -0.93 -9.88 -19.87
CA PRO A 169 0.31 -9.80 -19.12
C PRO A 169 0.24 -10.69 -17.87
N VAL A 170 1.33 -11.41 -17.60
CA VAL A 170 1.42 -12.37 -16.48
C VAL A 170 2.43 -11.91 -15.44
N GLY A 171 3.58 -11.39 -15.87
CA GLY A 171 4.63 -10.99 -14.94
C GLY A 171 5.84 -10.37 -15.61
N ILE A 172 6.70 -9.79 -14.77
CA ILE A 172 7.99 -9.23 -15.15
C ILE A 172 9.08 -9.97 -14.38
N THR A 173 10.07 -10.51 -15.09
CA THR A 173 11.20 -11.22 -14.48
C THR A 173 12.51 -10.46 -14.76
N PRO A 174 13.25 -10.03 -13.73
CA PRO A 174 14.58 -9.48 -13.91
C PRO A 174 15.58 -10.61 -14.17
N VAL A 175 16.36 -10.49 -15.25
CA VAL A 175 17.45 -11.43 -15.62
C VAL A 175 18.71 -10.62 -15.92
N GLY A 176 19.61 -10.54 -14.93
CA GLY A 176 20.74 -9.60 -15.00
C GLY A 176 20.24 -8.17 -15.09
N GLU A 177 20.66 -7.43 -16.12
CA GLU A 177 20.18 -6.07 -16.42
C GLU A 177 18.89 -6.04 -17.26
N MET A 178 18.43 -7.18 -17.76
CA MET A 178 17.28 -7.24 -18.67
C MET A 178 15.97 -7.42 -17.90
N ARG A 179 14.89 -6.83 -18.39
CA ARG A 179 13.54 -7.16 -17.93
C ARG A 179 12.80 -7.99 -18.96
N ILE A 180 12.38 -9.19 -18.55
CA ILE A 180 11.58 -10.09 -19.37
C ILE A 180 10.10 -9.92 -19.03
N LEU A 181 9.31 -9.48 -20.01
CA LEU A 181 7.86 -9.42 -19.95
C LEU A 181 7.30 -10.79 -20.32
N THR A 182 6.46 -11.37 -19.47
CA THR A 182 5.79 -12.64 -19.74
C THR A 182 4.31 -12.39 -20.02
N LEU A 183 3.83 -12.88 -21.16
CA LEU A 183 2.45 -12.77 -21.60
C LEU A 183 1.86 -14.17 -21.78
N SER A 184 0.56 -14.31 -21.52
CA SER A 184 -0.23 -15.46 -21.95
C SER A 184 -0.89 -15.14 -23.29
N ALA A 185 -0.43 -15.79 -24.35
CA ALA A 185 -0.98 -15.72 -25.70
C ALA A 185 -1.81 -16.99 -26.00
N PRO A 186 -2.60 -17.03 -27.08
CA PRO A 186 -3.41 -18.21 -27.42
C PRO A 186 -2.60 -19.51 -27.55
N ASP A 187 -1.36 -19.42 -28.05
CA ASP A 187 -0.47 -20.55 -28.29
C ASP A 187 0.44 -20.88 -27.09
N GLY A 188 0.25 -20.21 -25.95
CA GLY A 188 1.00 -20.41 -24.72
C GLY A 188 1.70 -19.17 -24.19
N LEU A 189 2.69 -19.36 -23.32
CA LEU A 189 3.45 -18.26 -22.73
C LEU A 189 4.47 -17.70 -23.71
N VAL A 190 4.54 -16.37 -23.77
CA VAL A 190 5.48 -15.62 -24.61
C VAL A 190 6.35 -14.74 -23.71
N HIS A 191 7.66 -14.74 -23.96
CA HIS A 191 8.64 -13.96 -23.20
C HIS A 191 9.30 -12.91 -24.09
N LEU A 192 9.19 -11.64 -23.72
CA LEU A 192 9.69 -10.51 -24.49
C LEU A 192 10.67 -9.69 -23.67
N ARG A 193 11.78 -9.28 -24.28
CA ARG A 193 12.68 -8.30 -23.66
C ARG A 193 12.05 -6.93 -23.68
N ALA A 194 11.87 -6.30 -22.52
CA ALA A 194 11.26 -4.98 -22.40
C ALA A 194 11.99 -3.93 -23.23
N GLU A 195 13.31 -4.05 -23.35
CA GLU A 195 14.16 -3.11 -24.11
C GLU A 195 13.96 -3.19 -25.63
N ARG A 196 13.34 -4.28 -26.12
CA ARG A 196 13.05 -4.49 -27.56
C ARG A 196 11.58 -4.23 -27.92
N VAL A 197 10.79 -3.72 -26.98
CA VAL A 197 9.41 -3.29 -27.24
C VAL A 197 9.42 -1.86 -27.78
N ARG A 198 8.99 -1.67 -29.04
CA ARG A 198 8.78 -0.33 -29.60
C ARG A 198 7.52 0.34 -29.07
N LYS A 199 6.45 -0.44 -28.93
CA LYS A 199 5.13 0.09 -28.58
C LYS A 199 4.32 -0.95 -27.81
N LEU A 200 3.57 -0.50 -26.81
CA LEU A 200 2.59 -1.30 -26.09
C LEU A 200 1.29 -0.49 -25.98
N THR A 201 0.18 -1.13 -26.31
CA THR A 201 -1.16 -0.55 -26.18
C THR A 201 -2.08 -1.49 -25.41
N LEU A 202 -2.88 -0.95 -24.50
CA LEU A 202 -3.93 -1.68 -23.80
C LEU A 202 -5.04 -2.06 -24.78
N ARG A 203 -5.62 -3.25 -24.64
CA ARG A 203 -6.83 -3.65 -25.34
C ARG A 203 -8.04 -3.23 -24.50
N ALA A 204 -9.01 -2.58 -25.13
CA ALA A 204 -10.30 -2.31 -24.52
C ALA A 204 -11.08 -3.60 -24.29
#